data_AF-A0A447JMT8-F1
#
_entry.id   AF-A0A447JMT8-F1
#
_cell.length_a   1.000
_cell.length_b   1.000
_cell.length_c   1.000
_cell.angle_alpha   90.00
_cell.angle_beta   90.00
_cell.angle_gamma   90.00
#
_symmetry.space_group_name_H-M   'P 1'
#
loop_
_entity.id
_entity.type
_entity.pdbx_description
1 polymer ?
#
loop_
_entity_poly.entity_id
_entity_poly.type
_entity_poly.pdbx_seq_one_letter_code
_entity_poly.pdbx_strand_id
1 'polypeptide(L)'
;MMGLGINMMVQKAGSALNRPVNAATGAKYLAGDDDVDFSLPGHFPLEWQRTYSSRDERTEGMFGRGWSVLYEVCLERTPDNPDENCMTYVSPMGRRIDLQAVEPGSGFYSPVRGWQCGAANRATGLSAVMTACTGCLKRTRSAHSVGG
;
A
#
# COMPACT_ATOMS: atom_id res chain seq x y z
N MET A 1 15.45 -35.05 -32.41
CA MET A 1 16.42 -34.03 -32.83
C MET A 1 15.82 -32.66 -32.57
N MET A 2 16.35 -31.98 -31.54
CA MET A 2 16.39 -30.53 -31.28
C MET A 2 15.11 -29.67 -31.27
N GLY A 3 14.94 -28.88 -30.19
CA GLY A 3 13.99 -27.76 -30.18
C GLY A 3 13.75 -27.10 -28.82
N LEU A 4 14.82 -26.65 -28.16
CA LEU A 4 14.94 -25.70 -27.04
C LEU A 4 13.70 -25.38 -26.17
N GLY A 5 13.86 -25.66 -24.86
CA GLY A 5 13.05 -25.07 -23.80
C GLY A 5 13.30 -23.57 -23.65
N ILE A 6 12.23 -22.83 -23.39
CA ILE A 6 12.28 -21.45 -22.94
C ILE A 6 12.01 -21.48 -21.44
N ASN A 7 13.10 -21.69 -20.69
CA ASN A 7 13.22 -21.25 -19.31
C ASN A 7 13.14 -19.71 -19.32
N MET A 8 11.95 -19.14 -19.15
CA MET A 8 11.82 -17.72 -18.83
C MET A 8 11.64 -17.55 -17.32
N MET A 9 12.80 -17.62 -16.68
CA MET A 9 13.22 -16.86 -15.51
C MET A 9 12.28 -15.69 -15.15
N VAL A 10 11.23 -15.96 -14.37
CA VAL A 10 10.70 -14.96 -13.44
C VAL A 10 11.50 -15.12 -12.15
N GLN A 11 12.12 -14.00 -11.78
CA GLN A 11 13.19 -13.86 -10.81
C GLN A 11 12.95 -14.63 -9.52
N LYS A 12 13.62 -15.77 -9.37
CA LYS A 12 14.00 -16.32 -8.06
C LYS A 12 15.21 -15.54 -7.53
N ALA A 13 15.06 -14.23 -7.39
CA ALA A 13 16.02 -13.38 -6.70
C ALA A 13 15.44 -13.07 -5.31
N GLY A 14 15.56 -14.04 -4.41
CA GLY A 14 15.06 -13.92 -3.04
C GLY A 14 15.31 -15.15 -2.17
N SER A 15 15.58 -16.32 -2.74
CA SER A 15 15.98 -17.50 -1.96
C SER A 15 17.49 -17.47 -1.67
N ALA A 16 17.92 -16.56 -0.81
CA ALA A 16 19.18 -16.67 -0.10
C ALA A 16 18.86 -16.88 1.39
N LEU A 17 18.48 -18.12 1.72
CA LEU A 17 18.59 -18.74 3.04
C LEU A 17 18.38 -17.80 4.24
N ASN A 18 17.17 -17.64 4.77
CA ASN A 18 16.91 -17.20 6.16
C ASN A 18 17.85 -16.09 6.69
N ARG A 19 18.20 -15.13 5.84
CA ARG A 19 19.16 -14.07 6.14
C ARG A 19 18.43 -12.77 5.91
N PRO A 20 17.87 -12.17 6.96
CA PRO A 20 17.05 -10.99 6.84
C PRO A 20 17.89 -9.75 6.47
N VAL A 21 19.18 -9.89 6.16
CA VAL A 21 20.07 -8.79 5.84
C VAL A 21 20.47 -8.85 4.38
N ASN A 22 20.14 -7.82 3.64
CA ASN A 22 20.58 -7.65 2.26
C ASN A 22 22.09 -7.36 2.24
N ALA A 23 22.88 -8.27 1.66
CA ALA A 23 24.34 -8.18 1.68
C ALA A 23 24.91 -6.94 0.97
N ALA A 24 24.22 -6.41 -0.05
CA ALA A 24 24.69 -5.25 -0.80
C ALA A 24 24.43 -3.91 -0.09
N THR A 25 23.37 -3.85 0.73
CA THR A 25 22.92 -2.60 1.37
C THR A 25 23.08 -2.60 2.89
N GLY A 26 23.31 -3.75 3.51
CA GLY A 26 23.30 -3.93 4.96
C GLY A 26 21.91 -3.78 5.60
N ALA A 27 20.85 -3.57 4.80
CA ALA A 27 19.51 -3.35 5.30
C ALA A 27 18.91 -4.65 5.84
N LYS A 28 18.30 -4.59 7.03
CA LYS A 28 17.50 -5.69 7.56
C LYS A 28 16.07 -5.59 7.06
N TYR A 29 15.55 -6.65 6.46
CA TYR A 29 14.21 -6.79 5.94
C TYR A 29 13.58 -8.10 6.42
N LEU A 30 12.37 -8.03 6.97
CA LEU A 30 11.55 -9.19 7.36
C LEU A 30 10.22 -9.08 6.60
N ALA A 31 9.96 -10.05 5.73
CA ALA A 31 8.78 -10.15 4.89
C ALA A 31 8.71 -11.52 4.19
N GLY A 32 9.46 -12.51 4.70
CA GLY A 32 9.48 -13.85 4.11
C GLY A 32 8.28 -14.67 4.55
N ASP A 33 8.09 -15.83 3.93
CA ASP A 33 6.99 -16.74 4.27
C ASP A 33 6.99 -17.17 5.75
N ASP A 34 8.17 -17.20 6.38
CA ASP A 34 8.35 -17.50 7.81
C ASP A 34 7.94 -16.34 8.74
N ASP A 35 7.73 -15.12 8.21
CA ASP A 35 7.37 -13.92 8.97
C ASP A 35 5.85 -13.67 9.02
N VAL A 36 5.02 -14.59 8.49
CA VAL A 36 3.55 -14.49 8.54
C VAL A 36 3.07 -14.61 9.99
N ASP A 37 2.34 -13.60 10.47
CA ASP A 37 1.84 -13.58 11.85
C ASP A 37 0.68 -14.57 12.04
N PHE A 38 -0.31 -14.54 11.14
CA PHE A 38 -1.44 -15.49 11.12
C PHE A 38 -2.20 -15.47 9.79
N SER A 39 -2.92 -16.56 9.51
CA SER A 39 -3.86 -16.63 8.39
C SER A 39 -5.26 -17.00 8.89
N LEU A 40 -6.27 -16.32 8.38
CA LEU A 40 -7.68 -16.60 8.66
C LEU A 40 -8.32 -17.21 7.42
N PRO A 41 -8.73 -18.49 7.46
CA PRO A 41 -9.44 -19.11 6.35
C PRO A 41 -10.86 -18.53 6.23
N GLY A 42 -11.33 -18.37 5.00
CA GLY A 42 -12.67 -17.85 4.73
C GLY A 42 -12.91 -17.69 3.23
N HIS A 43 -14.12 -17.22 2.87
CA HIS A 43 -14.43 -16.89 1.47
C HIS A 43 -13.51 -15.79 0.92
N PHE A 44 -13.06 -14.91 1.80
CA PHE A 44 -11.96 -13.98 1.57
C PHE A 44 -10.85 -14.30 2.57
N PRO A 45 -9.90 -15.18 2.22
CA PRO A 45 -8.78 -15.50 3.08
C PRO A 45 -8.00 -14.22 3.45
N LEU A 46 -7.71 -14.05 4.74
CA LEU A 46 -6.89 -12.95 5.23
C LEU A 46 -5.54 -13.49 5.67
N GLU A 47 -4.47 -12.99 5.06
CA GLU A 47 -3.10 -13.28 5.48
C GLU A 47 -2.54 -12.04 6.18
N TRP A 48 -2.26 -12.15 7.47
CA TRP A 48 -1.69 -11.06 8.23
C TRP A 48 -0.18 -11.27 8.38
N GLN A 49 0.59 -10.33 7.84
CA GLN A 49 2.04 -10.32 7.91
C GLN A 49 2.54 -8.89 8.07
N ARG A 50 3.30 -8.64 9.14
CA ARG A 50 4.04 -7.39 9.29
C ARG A 50 5.36 -7.45 8.51
N THR A 51 5.67 -6.36 7.84
CA THR A 51 6.96 -6.14 7.19
C THR A 51 7.84 -5.27 8.07
N TYR A 52 9.08 -5.70 8.30
CA TYR A 52 10.12 -4.87 8.91
C TYR A 52 11.13 -4.40 7.87
N SER A 53 11.53 -3.13 7.94
CA SER A 53 12.67 -2.58 7.21
C SER A 53 13.48 -1.66 8.12
N SER A 54 14.76 -1.96 8.32
CA SER A 54 15.65 -1.08 9.10
C SER A 54 15.89 0.27 8.42
N ARG A 55 15.60 0.39 7.12
CA ARG A 55 15.71 1.62 6.35
C ARG A 55 14.42 2.43 6.31
N ASP A 56 13.31 1.90 6.84
CA ASP A 56 12.10 2.68 6.97
C ASP A 56 12.18 3.56 8.23
N GLU A 57 12.25 4.86 8.00
CA GLU A 57 12.39 5.89 9.03
C GLU A 57 11.06 6.49 9.48
N ARG A 58 9.95 6.11 8.83
CA ARG A 58 8.62 6.58 9.17
C ARG A 58 8.28 6.22 10.60
N THR A 59 7.72 7.16 11.34
CA THR A 59 7.27 6.98 12.73
C THR A 59 5.75 7.01 12.88
N GLU A 60 5.04 7.37 11.81
CA GLU A 60 3.59 7.60 11.82
C GLU A 60 2.76 6.32 11.64
N GLY A 61 3.44 5.17 11.50
CA GLY A 61 2.82 3.87 11.28
C GLY A 61 2.26 3.23 12.55
N MET A 62 1.30 2.31 12.38
CA MET A 62 0.58 1.66 13.49
C MET A 62 1.47 0.87 14.45
N PHE A 63 2.63 0.40 13.98
CA PHE A 63 3.52 -0.50 14.73
C PHE A 63 4.86 0.14 15.10
N GLY A 64 5.00 1.45 14.87
CA GLY A 64 6.23 2.19 15.12
C GLY A 64 7.26 2.08 13.99
N ARG A 65 8.44 2.67 14.23
CA ARG A 65 9.48 2.82 13.20
C ARG A 65 9.93 1.48 12.65
N GLY A 66 10.04 1.42 11.32
CA GLY A 66 10.54 0.25 10.61
C GLY A 66 9.49 -0.83 10.39
N TRP A 67 8.31 -0.74 10.99
CA TRP A 67 7.25 -1.74 10.89
C TRP A 67 6.07 -1.21 10.06
N SER A 68 5.55 -2.05 9.18
CA SER A 68 4.37 -1.78 8.36
C SER A 68 3.57 -3.07 8.13
N VAL A 69 2.35 -2.95 7.63
CA VAL A 69 1.52 -4.10 7.17
C VAL A 69 0.89 -3.75 5.84
N LEU A 70 0.65 -4.73 4.97
CA LEU A 70 0.05 -4.52 3.63
C LEU A 70 -1.29 -3.78 3.66
N TYR A 71 -2.00 -3.86 4.78
CA TYR A 71 -3.32 -3.24 4.97
C TYR A 71 -3.25 -1.79 5.49
N GLU A 72 -2.04 -1.29 5.78
CA GLU A 72 -1.82 0.08 6.23
C GLU A 72 -1.75 1.03 5.03
N VAL A 73 -2.92 1.38 4.51
CA VAL A 73 -3.04 2.38 3.44
C VAL A 73 -3.85 3.56 3.91
N CYS A 74 -3.45 4.77 3.50
CA CYS A 74 -4.24 5.98 3.74
C CYS A 74 -4.49 6.77 2.46
N LEU A 75 -5.59 7.52 2.50
CA LEU A 75 -5.88 8.60 1.59
C LEU A 75 -5.85 9.88 2.41
N GLU A 76 -5.07 10.84 1.93
CA GLU A 76 -4.88 12.15 2.54
C GLU A 76 -5.23 13.21 1.51
N ARG A 77 -5.61 14.41 1.95
CA ARG A 77 -5.69 15.55 1.02
C ARG A 77 -4.29 15.87 0.51
N THR A 78 -4.20 16.20 -0.78
CA THR A 78 -2.91 16.63 -1.35
C THR A 78 -2.49 17.95 -0.68
N PRO A 79 -1.30 18.01 -0.06
CA PRO A 79 -0.80 19.25 0.53
C PRO A 79 -0.73 20.36 -0.52
N ASP A 80 -1.04 21.59 -0.12
CA ASP A 80 -0.91 22.79 -0.95
C ASP A 80 -1.73 22.82 -2.25
N ASN A 81 -2.67 21.89 -2.43
CA ASN A 81 -3.59 21.91 -3.56
C ASN A 81 -4.91 22.63 -3.19
N PRO A 82 -5.32 23.68 -3.93
CA PRO A 82 -6.56 24.40 -3.67
C PRO A 82 -7.81 23.56 -3.98
N ASP A 83 -7.69 22.53 -4.81
CA ASP A 83 -8.79 21.63 -5.14
C ASP A 83 -8.96 20.58 -4.03
N GLU A 84 -10.11 20.64 -3.36
CA GLU A 84 -10.45 19.72 -2.26
C GLU A 84 -10.67 18.27 -2.70
N ASN A 85 -10.83 18.05 -4.00
CA ASN A 85 -10.97 16.73 -4.61
C ASN A 85 -9.62 16.08 -4.93
N CYS A 86 -8.51 16.81 -4.78
CA CYS A 86 -7.17 16.28 -4.94
C CYS A 86 -6.73 15.50 -3.70
N MET A 87 -6.43 14.22 -3.89
CA MET A 87 -6.07 13.30 -2.83
C MET A 87 -4.71 12.65 -3.12
N THR A 88 -3.95 12.37 -2.07
CA THR A 88 -2.71 11.60 -2.13
C THR A 88 -2.95 10.21 -1.52
N TYR A 89 -2.62 9.18 -2.29
CA TYR A 89 -2.56 7.81 -1.80
C TYR A 89 -1.22 7.57 -1.13
N VAL A 90 -1.25 7.04 0.09
CA VAL A 90 -0.06 6.53 0.75
C VAL A 90 -0.15 5.01 0.78
N SER A 91 0.79 4.38 0.09
CA SER A 91 0.93 2.93 0.05
C SER A 91 1.44 2.37 1.40
N PRO A 92 1.37 1.04 1.61
CA PRO A 92 1.88 0.39 2.84
C PRO A 92 3.34 0.69 3.14
N MET A 93 4.17 0.79 2.10
CA MET A 93 5.59 1.13 2.21
C MET A 93 5.85 2.64 2.27
N GLY A 94 4.81 3.45 2.46
CA GLY A 94 4.92 4.90 2.59
C GLY A 94 5.12 5.66 1.28
N ARG A 95 5.15 5.01 0.12
CA ARG A 95 5.15 5.71 -1.18
C ARG A 95 3.88 6.55 -1.30
N ARG A 96 4.06 7.85 -1.50
CA ARG A 96 3.00 8.82 -1.77
C ARG A 96 2.76 8.92 -3.28
N ILE A 97 1.50 8.88 -3.70
CA ILE A 97 1.08 8.99 -5.09
C ILE A 97 -0.05 9.99 -5.15
N ASP A 98 0.18 11.11 -5.81
CA ASP A 98 -0.87 12.09 -6.04
C ASP A 98 -1.85 11.55 -7.07
N LEU A 99 -3.12 11.67 -6.72
CA LEU A 99 -4.23 11.24 -7.54
C LEU A 99 -4.78 12.44 -8.29
N GLN A 100 -5.32 12.18 -9.48
CA GLN A 100 -6.14 13.17 -10.16
C GLN A 100 -7.36 13.50 -9.29
N ALA A 101 -7.81 14.75 -9.33
CA ALA A 101 -9.08 15.17 -8.74
C ALA A 101 -10.21 14.22 -9.18
N VAL A 102 -11.00 13.75 -8.21
CA VAL A 102 -12.15 12.88 -8.47
C VAL A 102 -13.40 13.56 -7.95
N GLU A 103 -14.29 13.94 -8.87
CA GLU A 103 -15.57 14.51 -8.54
C GLU A 103 -16.43 13.52 -7.74
N PRO A 104 -17.24 13.99 -6.77
CA PRO A 104 -18.18 13.14 -6.05
C PRO A 104 -19.04 12.29 -6.99
N GLY A 105 -19.09 10.98 -6.76
CA GLY A 105 -19.83 10.02 -7.61
C GLY A 105 -19.07 9.55 -8.84
N SER A 106 -17.85 10.06 -9.09
CA SER A 106 -16.98 9.61 -10.18
C SER A 106 -15.81 8.76 -9.70
N GLY A 107 -15.06 8.18 -10.63
CA GLY A 107 -13.86 7.41 -10.33
C GLY A 107 -13.03 7.10 -11.58
N PHE A 108 -11.79 6.67 -11.36
CA PHE A 108 -10.86 6.27 -12.41
C PHE A 108 -10.10 5.00 -12.01
N TYR A 109 -9.67 4.24 -13.02
CA TYR A 109 -8.87 3.02 -12.87
C TYR A 109 -7.45 3.24 -13.39
N SER A 110 -6.45 2.71 -12.67
CA SER A 110 -5.06 2.73 -13.08
C SER A 110 -4.60 1.32 -13.49
N PRO A 111 -4.54 0.98 -14.80
CA PRO A 111 -4.15 -0.35 -15.26
C PRO A 111 -2.73 -0.74 -14.82
N VAL A 112 -1.80 0.20 -14.92
CA VAL A 112 -0.38 -0.02 -14.59
C VAL A 112 -0.14 -0.28 -13.10
N ARG A 113 -1.12 0.03 -12.24
CA ARG A 113 -0.99 -0.11 -10.78
C ARG A 113 -2.06 -1.00 -10.15
N GLY A 114 -3.04 -1.51 -10.92
CA GLY A 114 -4.04 -2.47 -10.43
C GLY A 114 -4.99 -1.93 -9.35
N TRP A 115 -5.23 -0.62 -9.31
CA TRP A 115 -6.16 0.00 -8.36
C TRP A 115 -7.16 0.93 -9.04
N GLN A 116 -8.33 1.08 -8.42
CA GLN A 116 -9.36 2.07 -8.77
C GLN A 116 -9.52 3.09 -7.65
N CYS A 117 -9.76 4.35 -8.01
CA CYS A 117 -10.10 5.41 -7.07
C CYS A 117 -11.44 6.01 -7.46
N GLY A 118 -12.38 6.06 -6.52
CA GLY A 118 -13.65 6.75 -6.67
C GLY A 118 -13.88 7.75 -5.54
N ALA A 119 -14.78 8.69 -5.74
CA ALA A 119 -15.30 9.55 -4.69
C ALA A 119 -16.75 9.17 -4.40
N ALA A 120 -17.06 8.85 -3.14
CA ALA A 120 -18.45 8.60 -2.74
C ALA A 120 -19.12 9.94 -2.38
N ASN A 121 -20.37 10.10 -2.80
CA ASN A 121 -21.19 11.25 -2.44
C ASN A 121 -21.68 11.05 -0.99
N ARG A 122 -21.19 11.85 -0.03
CA ARG A 122 -21.72 11.87 1.34
C ARG A 122 -22.22 13.28 1.67
N ALA A 123 -23.37 13.34 2.34
CA ALA A 123 -24.06 14.57 2.75
C ALA A 123 -23.25 15.48 3.70
N THR A 124 -22.05 15.07 4.13
CA THR A 124 -21.19 15.78 5.10
C THR A 124 -19.76 16.01 4.61
N GLY A 125 -19.49 15.84 3.31
CA GLY A 125 -18.18 16.07 2.68
C GLY A 125 -17.64 14.87 1.91
N LEU A 126 -16.69 15.12 0.99
CA LEU A 126 -16.09 14.09 0.16
C LEU A 126 -15.40 13.03 1.01
N SER A 127 -15.80 11.77 0.78
CA SER A 127 -15.01 10.62 1.17
C SER A 127 -14.47 9.96 -0.08
N ALA A 128 -13.19 10.18 -0.38
CA ALA A 128 -12.51 9.40 -1.40
C ALA A 128 -12.45 7.94 -0.97
N VAL A 129 -12.98 7.05 -1.81
CA VAL A 129 -12.96 5.60 -1.65
C VAL A 129 -12.11 5.05 -2.79
N MET A 130 -10.88 4.68 -2.49
CA MET A 130 -10.12 3.83 -3.40
C MET A 130 -10.40 2.36 -3.08
N THR A 131 -10.40 1.54 -4.11
CA THR A 131 -10.47 0.10 -3.95
C THR A 131 -9.25 -0.42 -4.68
N ALA A 132 -8.28 -0.94 -3.94
CA ALA A 132 -7.29 -1.83 -4.56
C ALA A 132 -8.00 -3.16 -4.84
N CYS A 133 -7.67 -3.85 -5.94
CA CYS A 133 -8.22 -5.17 -6.23
C CYS A 133 -7.97 -6.22 -5.12
N THR A 134 -7.19 -5.89 -4.08
CA THR A 134 -6.86 -6.74 -2.93
C THR A 134 -7.63 -6.45 -1.63
N GLY A 135 -8.78 -5.76 -1.66
CA GLY A 135 -9.71 -5.78 -0.50
C GLY A 135 -9.32 -4.94 0.71
N CYS A 136 -8.74 -3.75 0.50
CA CYS A 136 -8.39 -2.84 1.62
C CYS A 136 -9.62 -2.08 2.15
N LEU A 137 -10.03 -2.37 3.40
CA LEU A 137 -10.95 -1.54 4.18
C LEU A 137 -10.24 -0.22 4.55
N LYS A 138 -10.73 0.92 4.07
CA LYS A 138 -10.05 2.22 4.21
C LYS A 138 -10.32 2.92 5.54
N ARG A 139 -9.25 3.42 6.16
CA ARG A 139 -9.30 4.53 7.12
C ARG A 139 -9.07 5.84 6.38
N THR A 140 -10.09 6.67 6.25
CA THR A 140 -9.96 8.08 5.87
C THR A 140 -9.56 8.88 7.10
N ARG A 141 -8.42 9.59 7.08
CA ARG A 141 -8.14 10.63 8.07
C ARG A 141 -8.72 11.94 7.54
N SER A 142 -9.71 12.51 8.22
CA SER A 142 -10.12 13.88 7.91
C SER A 142 -9.00 14.81 8.38
N ALA A 143 -8.45 15.60 7.47
CA ALA A 143 -7.61 16.72 7.84
C ALA A 143 -8.52 17.76 8.52
N HIS A 144 -8.50 17.83 9.85
CA HIS A 144 -9.07 18.98 10.55
C HIS A 144 -8.11 20.16 10.35
N SER A 145 -8.59 21.22 9.71
CA SER A 145 -7.92 22.52 9.75
C SER A 145 -7.96 23.00 11.20
N VAL A 146 -6.79 23.09 11.85
CA VAL A 146 -6.66 23.87 13.08
C VAL A 146 -6.70 25.33 12.66
N GLY A 147 -7.87 25.95 12.81
CA GLY A 147 -8.02 27.40 12.68
C GLY A 147 -7.29 28.10 13.82
N GLY A 148 -6.60 29.19 13.48
CA GLY A 148 -5.91 30.08 14.43
C GLY A 148 -6.83 31.00 15.20
#